data_AF-A0A0F9KZH3-F1
#
_entry.id   AF-A0A0F9KZH3-F1
#
_cell.length_a   1.000
_cell.length_b   1.000
_cell.length_c   1.000
_cell.angle_alpha   90.00
_cell.angle_beta   90.00
_cell.angle_gamma   90.00
#
_symmetry.space_group_name_H-M   'P 1'
#
loop_
_entity.id
_entity.type
_entity.pdbx_description
1 polymer ?
#
loop_
_entity_poly.entity_id
_entity_poly.type
_entity_poly.pdbx_seq_one_letter_code
_entity_poly.pdbx_strand_id
1 'polypeptide(L)'
;MSVDTFNEIHRGRDGADEFSGQKTVTRYTRVFRATTTSNTDEAVAVKGHSSCPRIGSIYPEDIRAKCRRVRARNESFSKRVWLVTANYSTEFEAEENPLDDPVV
;
A
#
# COMPACT_ATOMS: atom_id res chain seq x y z
N MET A 1 0.98 -5.80 20.93
CA MET A 1 0.68 -6.36 19.60
C MET A 1 1.95 -6.96 19.06
N SER A 2 1.97 -8.26 18.83
CA SER A 2 3.18 -8.98 18.42
C SER A 2 2.95 -9.60 17.05
N VAL A 3 3.45 -8.93 16.02
CA VAL A 3 3.62 -9.53 14.70
C VAL A 3 4.97 -10.24 14.75
N ASP A 4 4.97 -11.57 14.64
CA ASP A 4 6.18 -12.39 14.75
C ASP A 4 7.05 -12.28 13.50
N THR A 5 6.40 -12.20 12.34
CA THR A 5 7.09 -12.11 11.05
C THR A 5 6.34 -11.18 10.11
N PHE A 6 7.08 -10.41 9.33
CA PHE A 6 6.55 -9.51 8.30
C PHE A 6 7.46 -9.58 7.08
N ASN A 7 7.15 -10.49 6.14
CA ASN A 7 8.04 -10.81 5.02
C ASN A 7 7.39 -10.43 3.69
N GLU A 8 8.16 -9.81 2.79
CA GLU A 8 7.69 -9.52 1.44
C GLU A 8 7.57 -10.81 0.61
N ILE A 9 6.40 -11.00 0.01
CA ILE A 9 6.15 -12.05 -0.98
C ILE A 9 6.59 -11.50 -2.34
N HIS A 10 7.79 -11.87 -2.77
CA HIS A 10 8.40 -11.37 -4.00
C HIS A 10 7.59 -11.71 -5.27
N ARG A 11 6.81 -12.81 -5.26
CA ARG A 11 5.86 -13.16 -6.33
C ARG A 11 4.67 -12.20 -6.48
N GLY A 12 4.42 -11.33 -5.50
CA GLY A 12 3.35 -10.33 -5.54
C GLY A 12 3.82 -8.95 -5.98
N ARG A 13 5.07 -8.83 -6.45
CA ARG A 13 5.61 -7.59 -6.99
C ARG A 13 5.16 -7.46 -8.44
N ASP A 14 4.28 -6.50 -8.69
CA ASP A 14 3.75 -6.22 -10.03
C ASP A 14 3.89 -4.73 -10.32
N GLY A 15 4.18 -4.40 -11.59
CA GLY A 15 4.45 -3.06 -12.06
C GLY A 15 3.81 -2.87 -13.43
N ALA A 16 2.90 -1.91 -13.54
CA ALA A 16 2.21 -1.62 -14.78
C ALA A 16 2.30 -0.13 -15.09
N ASP A 17 2.69 0.19 -16.33
CA ASP A 17 2.61 1.53 -16.88
C ASP A 17 1.26 1.71 -17.58
N GLU A 18 0.58 2.80 -17.23
CA GLU A 18 -0.70 3.20 -17.78
C GLU A 18 -0.58 4.61 -18.34
N PHE A 19 -0.94 4.82 -19.61
CA PHE A 19 -0.95 6.16 -20.19
C PHE A 19 -2.26 6.85 -19.83
N SER A 20 -2.19 7.90 -19.00
CA SER A 20 -3.35 8.68 -18.58
C SER A 20 -3.26 10.08 -19.18
N GLY A 21 -3.92 10.28 -20.32
CA GLY A 21 -4.04 11.56 -21.03
C GLY A 21 -2.72 12.12 -21.56
N GLN A 22 -1.93 12.76 -20.69
CA GLN A 22 -0.67 13.44 -21.02
C GLN A 22 0.55 12.90 -20.26
N LYS A 23 0.39 11.94 -19.34
CA LYS A 23 1.48 11.40 -18.52
C LYS A 23 1.41 9.88 -18.41
N THR A 24 2.58 9.25 -18.32
CA THR A 24 2.70 7.84 -17.95
C THR A 24 2.59 7.72 -16.44
N VAL A 25 1.60 6.97 -15.97
CA VAL A 25 1.40 6.61 -14.57
C VAL A 25 1.90 5.19 -14.37
N THR A 26 2.85 5.00 -13.47
CA THR A 26 3.33 3.68 -13.09
C THR A 26 2.70 3.28 -11.78
N ARG A 27 2.07 2.11 -11.77
CA ARG A 27 1.45 1.51 -10.59
C ARG A 27 2.30 0.33 -10.14
N TYR A 28 2.67 0.30 -8.86
CA TYR A 28 3.37 -0.84 -8.26
C TYR A 28 2.53 -1.49 -7.18
N THR A 29 2.58 -2.81 -7.10
CA THR A 29 1.99 -3.58 -6.02
C THR A 29 3.09 -4.31 -5.27
N ARG A 30 3.04 -4.27 -3.93
CA ARG A 30 3.85 -5.13 -3.06
C ARG A 30 2.93 -5.89 -2.12
N VAL A 31 3.21 -7.17 -1.92
CA VAL A 31 2.46 -8.03 -1.00
C VAL A 31 3.40 -8.52 0.08
N PHE A 32 2.93 -8.48 1.32
CA PHE A 32 3.64 -8.96 2.49
C PHE A 32 2.80 -10.00 3.20
N ARG A 33 3.47 -11.01 3.75
CA ARG A 33 2.87 -11.96 4.67
C ARG A 33 3.24 -11.55 6.09
N ALA A 34 2.23 -11.22 6.88
CA ALA A 34 2.36 -10.98 8.30
C ALA A 34 1.81 -12.17 9.08
N THR A 35 2.54 -12.62 10.11
CA THR A 35 2.07 -13.64 11.04
C THR A 35 1.96 -13.04 12.42
N THR A 36 0.80 -13.15 13.05
CA THR A 36 0.53 -12.63 14.40
C THR A 36 0.61 -13.73 15.45
N THR A 37 0.97 -13.36 16.68
CA THR A 37 0.93 -14.29 17.82
C THR A 37 -0.50 -14.65 18.23
N SER A 38 -1.45 -13.71 18.05
CA SER A 38 -2.85 -13.88 18.45
C SER A 38 -3.78 -14.08 17.26
N ASN A 39 -4.85 -14.85 17.47
CA ASN A 39 -5.98 -14.99 16.54
C ASN A 39 -7.03 -13.88 16.72
N THR A 40 -6.86 -12.99 17.70
CA THR A 40 -7.70 -11.82 17.95
C THR A 40 -7.12 -10.53 17.37
N ASP A 41 -5.92 -10.59 16.79
CA ASP A 41 -5.33 -9.41 16.14
C ASP A 41 -6.16 -9.02 14.91
N GLU A 42 -6.41 -7.73 14.76
CA GLU A 42 -7.24 -7.18 13.68
C GLU A 42 -6.41 -6.53 12.57
N ALA A 43 -7.05 -6.16 11.47
CA ALA A 43 -6.38 -5.51 10.34
C ALA A 43 -5.66 -4.20 10.73
N VAL A 44 -6.21 -3.42 11.67
CA VAL A 44 -5.56 -2.20 12.19
C VAL A 44 -4.25 -2.54 12.88
N ALA A 45 -4.22 -3.64 13.61
CA ALA A 45 -3.05 -4.10 14.32
C ALA A 45 -1.91 -4.43 13.34
N VAL A 46 -2.21 -5.30 12.38
CA VAL A 46 -1.24 -5.74 11.37
C VAL A 46 -0.67 -4.57 10.57
N LYS A 47 -1.51 -3.58 10.21
CA LYS A 47 -1.07 -2.37 9.49
C LYS A 47 -0.26 -1.41 10.35
N GLY A 48 -0.37 -1.48 11.68
CA GLY A 48 0.38 -0.64 12.62
C GLY A 48 1.83 -1.05 12.80
N HIS A 49 2.22 -2.25 12.31
CA HIS A 49 3.59 -2.74 12.39
C HIS A 49 4.58 -1.81 11.66
N SER A 50 5.77 -1.62 12.21
CA SER A 50 6.78 -0.68 11.67
C SER A 50 7.25 -1.03 10.26
N SER A 51 7.29 -2.33 9.92
CA SER A 51 7.65 -2.81 8.58
C SER A 51 6.50 -2.70 7.56
N CYS A 52 5.28 -2.36 8.00
CA CYS A 52 4.17 -2.15 7.08
C CYS A 52 4.35 -0.79 6.38
N PRO A 53 4.31 -0.74 5.03
CA PRO A 53 4.32 0.54 4.33
C PRO A 53 3.18 1.43 4.80
N ARG A 54 3.45 2.73 4.93
CA ARG A 54 2.45 3.74 5.29
C ARG A 54 2.00 4.49 4.05
N ILE A 55 0.78 4.99 4.04
CA ILE A 55 0.32 5.91 3.00
C ILE A 55 1.32 7.09 2.93
N GLY A 56 1.74 7.43 1.70
CA GLY A 56 2.79 8.43 1.43
C GLY A 56 4.22 7.90 1.42
N SER A 57 4.47 6.65 1.84
CA SER A 57 5.81 6.05 1.78
C SER A 57 6.28 5.91 0.34
N ILE A 58 7.57 6.14 0.11
CA ILE A 58 8.19 6.05 -1.22
C ILE A 58 8.37 4.58 -1.61
N TYR A 59 8.15 4.26 -2.89
CA TYR A 59 8.51 2.96 -3.44
C TYR A 59 10.05 2.84 -3.52
N PRO A 60 10.68 1.77 -3.00
CA PRO A 60 12.14 1.71 -2.86
C PRO A 60 12.94 1.92 -4.15
N GLU A 61 12.39 1.52 -5.30
CA GLU A 61 13.08 1.57 -6.61
C GLU A 61 12.60 2.74 -7.49
N ASP A 62 11.56 3.48 -7.06
CA ASP A 62 11.03 4.64 -7.76
C ASP A 62 10.60 5.73 -6.77
N ILE A 63 11.39 6.80 -6.69
CA ILE A 63 11.16 7.93 -5.80
C ILE A 63 9.88 8.70 -6.09
N ARG A 64 9.36 8.62 -7.32
CA ARG A 64 8.15 9.30 -7.76
C ARG A 64 6.89 8.55 -7.34
N ALA A 65 6.98 7.24 -7.15
CA ALA A 65 5.86 6.42 -6.72
C ALA A 65 5.66 6.48 -5.21
N LYS A 66 4.44 6.85 -4.80
CA LYS A 66 4.03 6.94 -3.39
C LYS A 66 3.00 5.88 -3.07
N CYS A 67 3.07 5.30 -1.87
CA CYS A 67 2.07 4.35 -1.40
C CYS A 67 0.73 5.08 -1.26
N ARG A 68 -0.24 4.72 -2.10
CA ARG A 68 -1.59 5.31 -2.09
C ARG A 68 -2.55 4.52 -1.22
N ARG A 69 -2.32 3.20 -1.11
CA ARG A 69 -3.27 2.32 -0.44
C ARG A 69 -2.60 1.12 0.20
N VAL A 70 -3.00 0.83 1.44
CA VAL A 70 -2.60 -0.37 2.17
C VAL A 70 -3.85 -1.11 2.61
N ARG A 71 -3.93 -2.39 2.28
CA ARG A 71 -4.99 -3.28 2.71
C ARG A 71 -4.38 -4.46 3.45
N ALA A 72 -5.00 -4.90 4.52
CA ALA A 72 -4.66 -6.15 5.20
C ALA A 72 -5.88 -7.07 5.13
N ARG A 73 -5.67 -8.27 4.63
CA ARG A 73 -6.68 -9.33 4.53
C ARG A 73 -6.17 -10.55 5.26
N ASN A 74 -7.00 -11.12 6.13
CA ASN A 74 -6.68 -12.38 6.76
C ASN A 74 -6.79 -13.53 5.75
N GLU A 75 -5.84 -14.47 5.79
CA GLU A 75 -5.92 -15.66 4.94
C GLU A 75 -7.01 -16.60 5.44
N SER A 76 -7.82 -17.12 4.51
CA SER A 76 -9.00 -17.93 4.83
C SER A 76 -8.68 -19.20 5.63
N PHE A 77 -7.47 -19.72 5.54
CA PHE A 77 -7.03 -20.93 6.25
C PHE A 77 -6.34 -20.63 7.59
N SER A 78 -6.10 -19.37 7.97
CA SER A 78 -5.49 -19.03 9.26
C SER A 78 -5.81 -17.62 9.76
N LYS A 79 -6.44 -17.54 10.93
CA LYS A 79 -6.70 -16.27 11.65
C LYS A 79 -5.44 -15.52 12.11
N ARG A 80 -4.27 -16.17 12.03
CA ARG A 80 -2.98 -15.58 12.40
C ARG A 80 -2.17 -15.09 11.21
N VAL A 81 -2.55 -15.47 9.99
CA VAL A 81 -1.80 -15.12 8.78
C VAL A 81 -2.56 -14.07 8.01
N TRP A 82 -1.86 -12.99 7.69
CA TRP A 82 -2.41 -11.84 7.00
C TRP A 82 -1.60 -11.54 5.75
N LEU A 83 -2.31 -11.27 4.66
CA LEU A 83 -1.76 -10.70 3.44
C LEU A 83 -1.96 -9.19 3.48
N VAL A 84 -0.85 -8.46 3.48
CA VAL A 84 -0.83 -7.01 3.42
C VAL A 84 -0.44 -6.60 2.01
N THR A 85 -1.33 -5.89 1.33
CA THR A 85 -1.09 -5.38 -0.03
C THR A 85 -0.93 -3.87 0.01
N ALA A 86 0.24 -3.40 -0.40
CA ALA A 86 0.56 -1.99 -0.57
C ALA A 86 0.58 -1.65 -2.06
N ASN A 87 -0.19 -0.64 -2.46
CA ASN A 87 -0.26 -0.14 -3.83
C ASN A 87 0.41 1.24 -3.88
N TYR A 88 1.25 1.43 -4.87
CA TYR A 88 2.01 2.65 -5.13
C TYR A 88 1.63 3.19 -6.49
N SER A 89 1.67 4.50 -6.65
CA SER A 89 1.41 5.17 -7.92
C SER A 89 2.30 6.38 -8.08
N THR A 90 2.78 6.63 -9.29
CA THR A 90 3.43 7.89 -9.69
C THR A 90 2.42 8.99 -10.02
N GLU A 91 1.12 8.66 -10.05
CA GLU A 91 0.06 9.65 -10.20
C GLU A 91 0.09 10.62 -9.02
N PHE A 92 0.42 11.87 -9.31
CA PHE A 92 0.12 12.99 -8.43
C PHE A 92 -1.36 13.34 -8.63
N GLU A 93 -2.18 13.13 -7.60
CA GLU A 93 -3.37 13.95 -7.40
C GLU A 93 -2.84 15.35 -7.11
N ALA A 94 -2.95 16.24 -8.09
CA ALA A 94 -2.96 17.65 -7.76
C ALA A 94 -4.23 17.84 -6.92
N GLU A 95 -4.10 18.24 -5.65
CA GLU A 95 -5.23 18.89 -4.99
C GLU A 95 -5.59 20.06 -5.91
N GLU A 96 -6.76 20.00 -6.55
CA GLU A 96 -7.36 21.17 -7.17
C GLU A 96 -7.44 22.22 -6.07
N ASN A 97 -6.65 23.28 -6.21
CA ASN A 97 -6.66 24.40 -5.30
C ASN A 97 -8.06 25.04 -5.42
N PRO A 98 -8.91 25.04 -4.38
CA PRO A 98 -10.27 25.58 -4.46
C PRO A 98 -10.33 27.12 -4.60
N LEU A 99 -9.19 27.77 -4.86
CA LEU A 99 -9.06 29.21 -5.10
C LEU A 99 -9.20 29.59 -6.59
N ASP A 100 -9.40 28.62 -7.49
CA ASP A 100 -9.60 28.85 -8.92
C ASP A 100 -11.08 28.96 -9.33
N ASP A 101 -12.01 29.09 -8.38
CA ASP A 101 -13.39 29.47 -8.68
C ASP A 101 -13.45 30.98 -8.99
N PRO A 102 -13.72 31.42 -10.24
CA PRO A 102 -14.05 32.81 -10.49
C PRO A 102 -15.39 33.10 -9.82
N VAL A 103 -15.39 34.04 -8.88
CA VAL A 103 -16.62 34.61 -8.33
C VAL A 103 -17.38 35.25 -9.50
N VAL A 104 -18.51 34.64 -9.91
CA VAL A 104 -19.49 35.22 -10.83
C VAL A 104 -20.49 36.05 -10.05
#